data_AF-A0A967FNE4-F1
#
_entry.id   AF-A0A967FNE4-F1
#
_cell.length_a   1.000
_cell.length_b   1.000
_cell.length_c   1.000
_cell.angle_alpha   90.00
_cell.angle_beta   90.00
_cell.angle_gamma   90.00
#
_symmetry.space_group_name_H-M   'P 1'
#
loop_
_entity.id
_entity.type
_entity.pdbx_description
1 polymer ?
#
loop_
_entity_poly.entity_id
_entity_poly.type
_entity_poly.pdbx_seq_one_letter_code
_entity_poly.pdbx_strand_id
1 'polypeptide(L)' 'MANKDKAGSCCSMEKMRLMDALERCDFCSDNYEEFHNCYRKAARESGERARACIIG' A
#
# COMPACT_ATOMS: atom_id res chain seq x y z
N MET A 1 9.15 21.88 8.59
CA MET A 1 8.97 20.63 9.36
C MET A 1 7.62 19.96 9.07
N ALA A 2 6.52 20.70 8.93
CA ALA A 2 5.17 20.16 8.65
C ALA A 2 5.05 19.11 7.51
N ASN A 3 5.85 19.23 6.45
CA ASN A 3 5.78 18.29 5.31
C ASN A 3 6.32 16.88 5.63
N LYS A 4 7.28 16.76 6.55
CA LYS A 4 7.82 15.46 6.98
C LYS A 4 6.84 14.73 7.90
N ASP A 5 6.19 15.46 8.80
CA ASP A 5 5.23 14.88 9.74
C ASP A 5 3.97 14.40 9.00
N LYS A 6 3.48 15.19 8.03
CA LYS A 6 2.39 14.79 7.13
C LYS A 6 2.77 13.54 6.31
N ALA A 7 3.97 13.51 5.74
CA ALA A 7 4.45 12.33 5.02
C ALA A 7 4.57 11.10 5.91
N GLY A 8 5.09 11.25 7.13
CA GLY A 8 5.15 10.17 8.11
C GLY A 8 3.77 9.61 8.44
N SER A 9 2.78 10.47 8.68
CA SER A 9 1.40 10.06 8.97
C SER A 9 0.74 9.34 7.78
N CYS A 10 0.83 9.91 6.58
CA CYS A 10 0.28 9.30 5.36
C CYS A 10 0.90 7.92 5.08
N CYS A 11 2.24 7.82 5.14
CA CYS A 11 2.94 6.56 4.93
C CYS A 11 2.62 5.52 6.01
N SER A 12 2.47 5.93 7.28
CA SER A 12 2.13 5.00 8.37
C SER A 12 0.72 4.45 8.22
N MET A 13 -0.24 5.29 7.80
CA MET A 13 -1.61 4.86 7.51
C MET A 13 -1.66 3.89 6.33
N GLU A 14 -0.98 4.22 5.23
CA GLU A 14 -0.95 3.36 4.05
C GLU A 14 -0.16 2.07 4.26
N LYS A 15 0.83 2.06 5.16
CA LYS A 15 1.53 0.83 5.57
C LYS A 15 0.56 -0.18 6.17
N MET A 16 -0.34 0.24 7.06
CA MET A 16 -1.34 -0.67 7.66
C MET A 16 -2.27 -1.24 6.58
N ARG A 17 -2.80 -0.37 5.71
CA ARG A 17 -3.66 -0.78 4.58
C ARG A 17 -2.96 -1.74 3.62
N LEU A 18 -1.67 -1.51 3.36
CA LEU A 18 -0.88 -2.37 2.49
C LEU A 18 -0.73 -3.76 3.12
N MET A 19 -0.41 -3.84 4.42
CA MET A 19 -0.27 -5.14 5.10
C MET A 19 -1.57 -5.96 5.02
N ASP A 20 -2.73 -5.35 5.29
CA ASP A 20 -4.04 -6.02 5.16
C ASP A 20 -4.31 -6.48 3.71
N ALA A 21 -3.88 -5.70 2.71
CA ALA A 21 -4.04 -6.06 1.31
C ALA A 21 -3.12 -7.21 0.90
N LEU A 22 -1.88 -7.24 1.40
CA LEU A 22 -0.92 -8.31 1.15
C LEU A 22 -1.38 -9.63 1.78
N GLU A 23 -1.92 -9.59 3.00
CA GLU A 23 -2.48 -10.78 3.65
C GLU A 23 -3.65 -11.39 2.85
N ARG A 24 -4.48 -10.54 2.23
CA ARG A 24 -5.52 -11.02 1.30
C ARG A 24 -4.94 -11.61 0.02
N CYS A 25 -3.85 -11.04 -0.50
CA CYS A 25 -3.16 -11.62 -1.66
C CYS A 25 -2.62 -13.02 -1.34
N ASP A 26 -2.12 -13.24 -0.13
CA ASP A 26 -1.64 -14.56 0.32
C ASP A 26 -2.77 -15.60 0.34
N PHE A 27 -3.98 -15.18 0.72
CA PHE A 27 -5.13 -16.08 0.85
C PHE A 27 -5.86 -16.35 -0.48
N CYS A 28 -5.87 -15.39 -1.41
CA CYS A 28 -6.73 -15.44 -2.60
C CYS A 28 -6.03 -15.91 -3.88
N SER A 29 -4.73 -16.19 -3.86
CA SER A 29 -3.97 -16.49 -5.08
C SER A 29 -3.75 -17.99 -5.24
N ASP A 30 -4.29 -18.59 -6.31
CA ASP A 30 -4.17 -20.03 -6.57
C ASP A 30 -2.83 -20.40 -7.24
N ASN A 31 -2.08 -19.41 -7.73
CA ASN A 31 -0.78 -19.59 -8.35
C ASN A 31 0.17 -18.41 -8.11
N TYR A 32 1.46 -18.64 -8.37
CA TYR A 32 2.53 -17.69 -8.09
C TYR A 32 2.45 -16.39 -8.92
N GLU A 33 1.91 -16.46 -10.14
CA GLU A 33 1.78 -15.30 -11.02
C GLU A 33 0.69 -14.36 -10.53
N GLU A 34 -0.48 -14.92 -10.17
CA GLU A 34 -1.58 -14.16 -9.57
C GLU A 34 -1.17 -13.52 -8.24
N PHE A 35 -0.44 -14.28 -7.41
CA PHE A 35 0.15 -13.76 -6.18
C PHE A 35 1.03 -12.53 -6.41
N HIS A 36 1.98 -12.63 -7.35
CA HIS A 36 2.87 -11.52 -7.67
C HIS A 36 2.12 -10.31 -8.23
N ASN A 37 1.14 -10.55 -9.09
CA ASN A 37 0.32 -9.49 -9.67
C ASN A 37 -0.51 -8.79 -8.59
N CYS A 38 -1.07 -9.54 -7.64
CA CYS A 38 -1.80 -8.99 -6.50
C CYS A 38 -0.90 -8.10 -5.64
N TYR A 39 0.29 -8.58 -5.27
CA TYR A 39 1.27 -7.82 -4.49
C TYR A 39 1.67 -6.52 -5.18
N ARG A 40 1.99 -6.57 -6.48
CA ARG A 40 2.37 -5.39 -7.26
C ARG A 40 1.24 -4.37 -7.34
N LYS A 41 0.00 -4.83 -7.53
CA LYS A 41 -1.17 -3.97 -7.56
C LYS A 41 -1.40 -3.30 -6.21
N ALA A 42 -1.38 -4.06 -5.11
CA ALA A 42 -1.55 -3.54 -3.76
C ALA A 42 -0.48 -2.49 -3.40
N ALA A 43 0.78 -2.75 -3.74
CA ALA A 43 1.89 -1.82 -3.51
C ALA A 43 1.71 -0.52 -4.33
N ARG A 44 1.31 -0.63 -5.60
CA ARG A 44 1.06 0.53 -6.46
C ARG A 44 -0.06 1.41 -5.91
N GLU A 45 -1.21 0.81 -5.57
CA GLU A 45 -2.36 1.54 -5.03
C GLU A 45 -2.02 2.22 -3.70
N SER A 46 -1.27 1.54 -2.82
CA SER A 46 -0.80 2.13 -1.56
C SER A 46 0.10 3.35 -1.80
N GLY A 47 1.03 3.27 -2.75
CA GLY A 47 1.89 4.39 -3.14
C GLY A 47 1.13 5.57 -3.74
N GLU A 48 0.14 5.31 -4.62
CA GLU A 48 -0.71 6.35 -5.20
C GLU A 48 -1.53 7.09 -4.13
N ARG A 49 -2.11 6.35 -3.17
CA ARG A 49 -2.84 6.94 -2.03
C ARG A 49 -1.94 7.72 -1.09
N ALA A 50 -0.76 7.18 -0.75
CA ALA A 50 0.21 7.87 0.08
C ALA A 50 0.64 9.20 -0.57
N ARG A 51 0.94 9.17 -1.88
CA ARG A 51 1.28 10.37 -2.66
C ARG A 51 0.15 11.39 -2.64
N ALA A 52 -1.09 10.96 -2.86
CA ALA A 52 -2.24 11.85 -2.83
C ALA A 52 -2.43 12.49 -1.44
N CYS A 53 -2.30 11.72 -0.37
CA CYS A 53 -2.36 12.21 1.02
C CYS A 53 -1.24 13.20 1.35
N ILE A 54 -0.02 12.99 0.83
CA ILE A 54 1.10 13.91 1.06
C ILE A 54 0.85 15.26 0.39
N ILE A 55 0.36 15.23 -0.85
CA ILE A 55 0.19 16.42 -1.69
C ILE A 55 -1.07 17.22 -1.33
N GLY A 56 -2.18 16.56 -1.03
CA GLY A 56 -3.45 17.19 -0.64
C GLY A 56 -3.45 17.56 0.82
#